data_AF-A0A9W4GSY4-F1
#
_entry.id   AF-A0A9W4GSY4-F1
#
_cell.length_a   1.000
_cell.length_b   1.000
_cell.length_c   1.000
_cell.angle_alpha   90.00
_cell.angle_beta   90.00
_cell.angle_gamma   90.00
#
_symmetry.space_group_name_H-M   'P 1'
#
loop_
_entity.id
_entity.type
_entity.pdbx_description
1 polymer ?
#
loop_
_entity_poly.entity_id
_entity_poly.type
_entity_poly.pdbx_seq_one_letter_code
_entity_poly.pdbx_strand_id
1 'polypeptide(L)'
;MRGTGLVALHAWTTWTVPVPPPPQDPTMPYAYEPGLLGEDEGRLLAETLVGCAERYPQVPVELRSVRAATRETLVAESSNAQLLVVGARGRGGFTGLLLGSVSQAVLHHARCPVAVVGSQARVAH
;
A
#
# COMPACT_ATOMS: atom_id res chain seq x y z
N MET A 1 0.49 -18.67 15.67
CA MET A 1 0.96 -17.32 16.06
C MET A 1 -0.24 -16.55 16.59
N ARG A 2 -0.38 -16.38 17.91
CA ARG A 2 -1.41 -15.52 18.52
C ARG A 2 -0.67 -14.48 19.38
N GLY A 3 -0.92 -13.19 19.15
CA GLY A 3 -0.30 -12.09 19.91
C GLY A 3 0.83 -11.31 19.21
N THR A 4 1.20 -11.64 17.96
CA THR A 4 2.12 -10.82 17.16
C THR A 4 1.40 -9.59 16.61
N GLY A 5 1.96 -8.41 16.84
CA GLY A 5 1.40 -7.15 16.34
C GLY A 5 1.49 -7.03 14.82
N LEU A 6 0.55 -6.28 14.25
CA LEU A 6 0.45 -6.00 12.83
C LEU A 6 0.78 -4.52 12.59
N VAL A 7 1.77 -4.24 11.74
CA VAL A 7 1.98 -2.89 11.21
C VAL A 7 1.26 -2.80 9.87
N ALA A 8 0.21 -1.99 9.80
CA ALA A 8 -0.42 -1.63 8.54
C ALA A 8 0.31 -0.41 7.97
N LEU A 9 1.07 -0.62 6.90
CA LEU A 9 1.89 0.43 6.27
C LEU A 9 1.22 0.91 4.98
N HIS A 10 1.01 2.22 4.86
CA HIS A 10 0.68 2.90 3.61
C HIS A 10 1.81 3.83 3.20
N ALA A 11 2.44 3.55 2.05
CA ALA A 11 3.51 4.39 1.51
C ALA A 11 3.06 5.04 0.20
N TRP A 12 3.15 6.37 0.13
CA TRP A 12 2.57 7.17 -0.94
C TRP A 12 3.55 8.21 -1.51
N THR A 13 3.27 8.62 -2.75
CA THR A 13 4.03 9.65 -3.48
C THR A 13 3.08 10.63 -4.16
N THR A 14 3.55 11.84 -4.49
CA THR A 14 2.74 12.85 -5.20
C THR A 14 2.53 12.55 -6.68
N TRP A 15 3.16 11.50 -7.23
CA TRP A 15 3.05 11.12 -8.64
C TRP A 15 1.77 10.32 -8.97
N THR A 16 1.00 9.91 -7.96
CA THR A 16 -0.25 9.15 -8.11
C THR A 16 -1.50 10.01 -8.28
N VAL A 17 -1.37 11.34 -8.37
CA VAL A 17 -2.51 12.24 -8.56
C VAL A 17 -2.92 12.27 -10.05
N PRO A 18 -4.23 12.20 -10.38
CA PRO A 18 -4.69 12.32 -11.75
C PRO A 18 -4.20 13.63 -12.40
N VAL A 19 -3.56 13.53 -13.56
CA VAL A 19 -3.22 14.72 -14.38
C VAL A 19 -4.52 15.39 -14.82
N PRO A 20 -4.67 16.73 -14.67
CA PRO A 20 -5.86 17.43 -15.15
C PRO A 20 -6.07 17.21 -16.66
N PRO A 21 -7.32 17.13 -17.14
CA PRO A 21 -7.59 17.04 -18.58
C PRO A 21 -7.13 18.32 -19.29
N PRO A 22 -6.70 18.22 -20.56
CA PRO A 22 -6.21 19.38 -21.32
C PRO A 22 -7.29 20.46 -21.51
N PRO A 23 -6.90 21.74 -21.70
CA PRO A 23 -5.52 22.21 -21.85
C PRO A 23 -4.80 22.32 -20.50
N GLN A 24 -3.62 21.72 -20.45
CA GLN A 24 -2.71 21.82 -19.30
C GLN A 24 -2.05 23.19 -19.30
N ASP A 25 -2.19 23.91 -18.18
CA ASP A 25 -1.48 25.16 -17.95
C ASP A 25 0.03 24.86 -17.84
N PRO A 26 0.88 25.33 -18.78
CA PRO A 26 2.31 25.04 -18.77
C PRO A 26 3.06 25.68 -17.60
N THR A 27 2.41 26.56 -16.82
CA THR A 27 2.96 27.18 -15.62
C THR A 27 2.61 26.42 -14.33
N MET A 28 1.72 25.43 -14.40
CA MET A 28 1.39 24.58 -13.25
C MET A 28 2.53 23.62 -12.94
N PRO A 29 2.96 23.49 -11.67
CA PRO A 29 3.93 22.48 -11.29
C PRO A 29 3.33 21.07 -11.48
N TYR A 30 4.04 20.20 -12.20
CA TYR A 30 3.67 18.79 -12.41
C TYR A 30 3.57 17.96 -11.12
N ALA A 31 3.99 18.53 -9.98
CA ALA A 31 3.82 17.97 -8.66
C ALA A 31 3.06 18.98 -7.79
N TYR A 32 1.94 18.54 -7.21
CA TYR A 32 1.22 19.34 -6.21
C TYR A 32 2.11 19.60 -4.99
N GLU A 33 1.99 20.80 -4.43
CA GLU A 33 2.73 21.23 -3.23
C GLU A 33 2.54 20.20 -2.09
N PRO A 34 3.64 19.75 -1.45
CA PRO A 34 3.57 18.83 -0.31
C PRO A 34 2.76 19.45 0.84
N GLY A 35 1.55 18.95 1.10
CA GLY A 35 0.74 19.39 2.24
C GLY A 35 -0.77 19.17 2.11
N LEU A 36 -1.30 19.13 0.88
CA LEU A 36 -2.74 18.97 0.64
C LEU A 36 -3.28 17.54 0.77
N LEU A 37 -2.43 16.53 0.89
CA LEU A 37 -2.80 15.10 0.78
C LEU A 37 -2.35 14.23 1.97
N GLY A 38 -1.52 14.75 2.88
CA GLY A 38 -0.91 13.94 3.93
C GLY A 38 -1.88 13.48 5.03
N GLU A 39 -2.90 14.28 5.31
CA GLU A 39 -3.87 13.99 6.38
C GLU A 39 -4.97 13.00 5.93
N ASP A 40 -5.27 12.95 4.62
CA ASP A 40 -6.38 12.15 4.08
C ASP A 40 -6.07 10.64 4.00
N GLU A 41 -4.80 10.24 3.92
CA GLU A 41 -4.45 8.84 3.64
C GLU A 41 -4.38 7.93 4.87
N GLY A 42 -4.01 8.48 6.04
CA GLY A 42 -4.05 7.71 7.30
C GLY A 42 -5.48 7.23 7.62
N ARG A 43 -6.47 8.06 7.26
CA ARG A 43 -7.90 7.76 7.40
C ARG A 43 -8.33 6.59 6.52
N LEU A 44 -7.94 6.57 5.23
CA LEU A 44 -8.27 5.47 4.32
C LEU A 44 -7.75 4.12 4.83
N LEU A 45 -6.53 4.12 5.38
CA LEU A 45 -5.93 2.93 5.98
C LEU A 45 -6.74 2.46 7.20
N ALA A 46 -7.10 3.38 8.10
CA ALA A 46 -7.91 3.09 9.28
C ALA A 46 -9.29 2.52 8.90
N GLU A 47 -9.99 3.15 7.96
CA GLU A 47 -11.32 2.74 7.48
C GLU A 47 -11.31 1.30 6.93
N THR A 48 -10.27 0.95 6.17
CA THR A 48 -10.14 -0.40 5.58
C THR A 48 -9.98 -1.48 6.66
N LEU A 49 -9.50 -1.11 7.86
CA LEU A 49 -9.19 -2.05 8.93
C LEU A 49 -10.31 -2.19 9.96
N VAL A 50 -11.35 -1.35 9.95
CA VAL A 50 -12.45 -1.37 10.93
C VAL A 50 -13.05 -2.77 11.09
N GLY A 51 -13.50 -3.39 9.99
CA GLY A 51 -14.09 -4.73 10.05
C GLY A 51 -13.11 -5.85 10.41
N CYS A 52 -11.81 -5.63 10.20
CA CYS A 52 -10.77 -6.57 10.63
C CYS A 52 -10.49 -6.44 12.13
N ALA A 53 -10.43 -5.22 12.66
CA ALA A 53 -10.20 -4.95 14.07
C ALA A 53 -11.33 -5.51 14.94
N GLU A 54 -12.59 -5.39 14.50
CA GLU A 54 -13.74 -5.99 15.19
C GLU A 54 -13.68 -7.53 15.20
N ARG A 55 -13.25 -8.14 14.10
CA ARG A 55 -13.18 -9.60 13.95
C ARG A 55 -11.97 -10.21 14.66
N TYR A 56 -10.89 -9.45 14.82
CA TYR A 56 -9.63 -9.90 15.40
C TYR A 56 -9.09 -8.94 16.48
N PRO A 57 -9.85 -8.67 17.56
CA PRO A 57 -9.49 -7.66 18.56
C PRO A 57 -8.20 -7.97 19.32
N GLN A 58 -7.78 -9.24 19.36
CA GLN A 58 -6.53 -9.68 19.98
C GLN A 58 -5.27 -9.36 19.16
N VAL A 59 -5.39 -8.81 17.95
CA VAL A 59 -4.26 -8.45 17.09
C VAL A 59 -4.03 -6.95 17.22
N PRO A 60 -2.99 -6.50 17.95
CA PRO A 60 -2.72 -5.07 18.03
C PRO A 60 -2.26 -4.56 16.66
N VAL A 61 -2.88 -3.49 16.18
CA VAL A 61 -2.60 -2.88 14.87
C VAL A 61 -1.97 -1.51 15.06
N GLU A 62 -0.78 -1.31 14.51
CA GLU A 62 -0.14 0.00 14.34
C GLU A 62 -0.40 0.50 12.92
N LEU A 63 -0.97 1.70 12.80
CA LEU A 63 -1.15 2.37 11.51
C LEU A 63 0.07 3.26 11.23
N ARG A 64 0.71 3.06 10.07
CA ARG A 64 1.87 3.85 9.66
C ARG A 64 1.69 4.34 8.23
N SER A 65 1.43 5.64 8.07
CA SER A 65 1.42 6.29 6.75
C SER A 65 2.71 7.07 6.55
N VAL A 66 3.42 6.83 5.44
CA VAL A 66 4.71 7.46 5.15
C VAL A 66 4.75 7.99 3.72
N ARG A 67 5.26 9.21 3.57
CA ARG A 67 5.50 9.80 2.25
C ARG A 67 6.87 9.37 1.74
N ALA A 68 6.91 8.24 1.07
CA ALA A 68 8.12 7.63 0.55
C ALA A 68 7.79 6.69 -0.61
N ALA A 69 8.80 6.35 -1.39
CA ALA A 69 8.64 5.38 -2.46
C ALA A 69 8.27 3.99 -1.86
N THR A 70 7.15 3.43 -2.30
CA THR A 70 6.53 2.24 -1.69
C THR A 70 7.46 1.04 -1.68
N ARG A 71 8.23 0.85 -2.76
CA ARG A 71 9.14 -0.28 -2.95
C ARG A 71 10.25 -0.28 -1.89
N GLU A 72 10.97 0.83 -1.79
CA GLU A 72 12.12 1.02 -0.92
C GLU A 72 11.69 0.91 0.55
N THR A 73 10.54 1.51 0.86
CA THR A 73 9.97 1.46 2.20
C THR A 73 9.64 0.03 2.64
N LEU A 74 8.92 -0.73 1.81
CA LEU A 74 8.55 -2.11 2.16
C LEU A 74 9.77 -3.03 2.26
N VAL A 75 10.78 -2.84 1.39
CA VAL A 75 12.05 -3.59 1.47
C VAL A 75 12.80 -3.26 2.76
N ALA A 76 12.86 -1.99 3.16
CA ALA A 76 13.50 -1.60 4.42
C ALA A 76 12.78 -2.22 5.62
N GLU A 77 11.45 -2.08 5.69
CA GLU A 77 10.61 -2.60 6.79
C GLU A 77 10.66 -4.13 6.90
N SER A 78 10.89 -4.84 5.79
CA SER A 78 11.05 -6.30 5.81
C SER A 78 12.18 -6.78 6.72
N SER A 79 13.19 -5.93 7.00
CA SER A 79 14.29 -6.25 7.93
C SER A 79 13.83 -6.45 9.37
N ASN A 80 12.71 -5.81 9.75
CA ASN A 80 12.18 -5.80 11.11
C ASN A 80 10.92 -6.66 11.25
N ALA A 81 10.45 -7.26 10.16
CA ALA A 81 9.21 -8.03 10.13
C ALA A 81 9.48 -9.54 10.06
N GLN A 82 8.64 -10.33 10.74
CA GLN A 82 8.67 -11.80 10.63
C GLN A 82 8.00 -12.31 9.35
N LEU A 83 7.13 -11.50 8.76
CA LEU A 83 6.41 -11.76 7.52
C LEU A 83 5.99 -10.43 6.90
N LEU A 84 6.27 -10.25 5.61
CA LEU A 84 5.76 -9.13 4.82
C LEU A 84 4.56 -9.60 3.98
N VAL A 85 3.41 -8.95 4.14
CA VAL A 85 2.20 -9.25 3.37
C VAL A 85 1.92 -8.14 2.38
N VAL A 86 1.78 -8.48 1.09
CA VAL A 86 1.44 -7.53 0.03
C VAL A 86 0.32 -8.07 -0.85
N GLY A 87 -0.46 -7.16 -1.46
CA GLY A 87 -1.41 -7.54 -2.50
C GLY A 87 -0.68 -8.03 -3.76
N ALA A 88 -1.32 -8.91 -4.54
CA ALA A 88 -0.80 -9.32 -5.84
C ALA A 88 -0.76 -8.15 -6.83
N ARG A 89 -1.72 -7.23 -6.75
CA ARG A 89 -1.82 -6.03 -7.60
C ARG A 89 -2.23 -4.81 -6.80
N GLY A 90 -1.75 -3.64 -7.23
CA GLY A 90 -2.14 -2.33 -6.71
C GLY A 90 -3.36 -1.75 -7.42
N ARG A 91 -3.70 -0.50 -7.07
CA ARG A 91 -4.86 0.25 -7.63
C ARG A 91 -4.61 0.83 -9.03
N GLY A 92 -3.35 0.91 -9.46
CA GLY A 92 -2.95 1.32 -10.81
C GLY A 92 -2.17 0.19 -11.50
N GLY A 93 -2.50 -0.11 -12.75
CA GLY A 93 -1.74 -1.09 -13.53
C GLY A 93 -2.49 -1.68 -14.73
N PHE A 94 -1.72 -2.20 -15.66
CA PHE A 94 -2.16 -2.85 -16.89
C PHE A 94 -3.03 -4.08 -16.60
N THR A 95 -4.23 -4.11 -17.18
CA THR A 95 -5.13 -5.26 -17.16
C THR A 95 -4.45 -6.45 -17.87
N GLY A 96 -3.99 -7.44 -17.13
CA GLY A 96 -3.39 -8.66 -17.68
C GLY A 96 -2.13 -9.17 -16.96
N LEU A 97 -1.48 -8.34 -16.14
CA LEU A 97 -0.35 -8.78 -15.33
C LEU A 97 -0.84 -9.55 -14.10
N LEU A 98 -0.14 -10.63 -13.73
CA LEU A 98 -0.43 -11.41 -12.53
C LEU A 98 0.04 -10.69 -11.25
N LEU A 99 1.18 -9.99 -11.34
CA LEU A 99 1.81 -9.29 -10.22
C LEU A 99 2.07 -7.83 -10.56
N GLY A 100 1.88 -6.95 -9.57
CA GLY A 100 2.27 -5.54 -9.64
C GLY A 100 3.77 -5.33 -9.42
N SER A 101 4.27 -4.14 -9.81
CA SER A 101 5.68 -3.76 -9.67
C SER A 101 6.20 -3.82 -8.24
N VAL A 102 5.38 -3.41 -7.26
CA VAL A 102 5.73 -3.49 -5.83
C VAL A 102 5.87 -4.93 -5.37
N SER A 103 4.90 -5.79 -5.69
CA SER A 103 4.88 -7.20 -5.30
C SER A 103 6.08 -7.96 -5.89
N GLN A 104 6.41 -7.69 -7.15
CA GLN A 104 7.63 -8.20 -7.80
C GLN A 104 8.88 -7.75 -7.05
N ALA A 105 9.01 -6.46 -6.76
CA ALA A 105 10.20 -5.94 -6.12
C ALA A 105 10.43 -6.49 -4.71
N VAL A 106 9.37 -6.63 -3.90
CA VAL A 106 9.52 -7.19 -2.54
C VAL A 106 9.83 -8.69 -2.57
N LEU A 107 9.30 -9.45 -3.54
CA LEU A 107 9.67 -10.86 -3.71
C LEU A 107 11.17 -11.04 -3.98
N HIS A 108 11.80 -10.10 -4.67
CA HIS A 108 13.23 -10.17 -4.99
C HIS A 108 14.16 -9.61 -3.91
N HIS A 109 13.68 -8.71 -3.05
CA HIS A 109 14.55 -7.91 -2.19
C HIS A 109 14.18 -7.90 -0.71
N ALA A 110 13.04 -8.45 -0.32
CA ALA A 110 12.67 -8.54 1.09
C ALA A 110 13.64 -9.40 1.88
N ARG A 111 13.86 -9.04 3.14
CA ARG A 111 14.75 -9.72 4.09
C ARG A 111 14.01 -10.68 5.01
N CYS A 112 12.70 -10.86 4.79
CA CYS A 112 11.84 -11.79 5.51
C CYS A 112 10.93 -12.54 4.53
N PRO A 113 10.26 -13.63 4.96
CA PRO A 113 9.24 -14.29 4.15
C PRO A 113 8.19 -13.30 3.62
N VAL A 114 7.74 -13.51 2.38
CA VAL A 114 6.73 -12.66 1.73
C VAL A 114 5.48 -13.48 1.42
N ALA A 115 4.32 -13.01 1.86
CA ALA A 115 3.03 -13.51 1.43
C ALA A 115 2.41 -12.56 0.41
N VAL A 116 2.10 -13.07 -0.77
CA VAL A 116 1.41 -12.32 -1.83
C VAL A 116 -0.05 -12.77 -1.88
N VAL A 117 -0.97 -11.83 -1.64
CA VAL A 117 -2.40 -12.12 -1.53
C VAL A 117 -3.13 -11.59 -2.76
N GLY A 118 -3.74 -12.50 -3.52
CA GLY A 118 -4.61 -12.15 -4.64
C GLY A 118 -6.02 -11.74 -4.21
N SER A 119 -6.73 -11.02 -5.07
CA SER A 119 -8.18 -10.82 -4.90
C SER A 119 -8.90 -12.15 -5.11
N GLN A 120 -9.81 -12.52 -4.21
CA GLN A 120 -10.65 -13.70 -4.42
C GLN A 120 -11.42 -13.55 -5.75
N ALA A 121 -11.29 -14.54 -6.65
CA ALA A 121 -12.23 -14.67 -7.75
C ALA A 121 -13.60 -14.98 -7.12
N ARG A 122 -14.58 -14.11 -7.31
CA ARG A 122 -15.97 -14.47 -7.07
C ARG A 122 -16.29 -15.62 -8.02
N VAL A 123 -16.49 -16.82 -7.50
CA VAL A 123 -17.08 -17.91 -8.28
C VAL A 123 -18.52 -17.49 -8.54
N ALA A 124 -18.82 -17.14 -9.80
CA ALA A 124 -20.19 -16.91 -10.21
C ALA A 124 -20.92 -18.26 -10.17
N HIS A 125 -21.96 -18.35 -9.34
CA HIS A 125 -22.99 -19.38 -9.43
C HIS A 125 -24.11 -18.86 -10.33
#